data_AF-A0A5K1G0I5-F1
#
_entry.id   AF-A0A5K1G0I5-F1
#
_cell.length_a   1.000
_cell.length_b   1.000
_cell.length_c   1.000
_cell.angle_alpha   90.00
_cell.angle_beta   90.00
_cell.angle_gamma   90.00
#
_symmetry.space_group_name_H-M   'P 1'
#
loop_
_entity.id
_entity.type
_entity.pdbx_description
1 polymer ?
#
loop_
_entity_poly.entity_id
_entity_poly.type
_entity_poly.pdbx_seq_one_letter_code
_entity_poly.pdbx_strand_id
1 'polypeptide(L)' 'VVSPANCARRGWINVEADTLECEACGSRLLFSTPSSWTSQQ' A
#
# COMPACT_ATOMS: atom_id res chain seq x y z
N VAL A 1 -5.03 1.68 17.70
CA VAL A 1 -5.57 0.64 16.78
C VAL A 1 -4.97 0.89 15.41
N VAL A 2 -4.30 -0.12 14.85
CA VAL A 2 -3.82 -0.08 13.46
C VAL A 2 -5.00 -0.44 12.56
N SER A 3 -5.39 0.47 11.67
CA SER A 3 -6.42 0.22 10.66
C SER A 3 -6.11 1.02 9.40
N PRO A 4 -6.64 0.62 8.23
CA PRO A 4 -6.41 1.34 6.98
C PRO A 4 -6.81 2.82 7.09
N ALA A 5 -7.96 3.10 7.71
CA ALA A 5 -8.45 4.46 7.90
C ALA A 5 -7.59 5.30 8.86
N ASN A 6 -7.00 4.70 9.91
CA ASN A 6 -6.10 5.43 10.80
C ASN A 6 -4.77 5.76 10.12
N CYS A 7 -4.23 4.80 9.36
CA CYS A 7 -2.97 4.95 8.63
C CYS A 7 -3.08 5.92 7.45
N ALA A 8 -4.25 5.98 6.79
CA ALA A 8 -4.52 6.94 5.72
C ALA A 8 -4.40 8.41 6.16
N ARG A 9 -4.61 8.71 7.45
CA ARG A 9 -4.40 10.06 8.01
C ARG A 9 -2.93 10.42 8.20
N ARG A 10 -2.05 9.41 8.19
CA ARG A 10 -0.61 9.55 8.41
C ARG A 10 0.16 9.55 7.09
N GLY A 11 -0.37 8.86 6.09
CA GLY A 11 0.22 8.74 4.78
C GLY A 11 0.52 7.28 4.40
N TRP A 12 0.49 7.03 3.10
CA TRP A 12 0.83 5.77 2.48
C TRP A 12 1.94 6.00 1.47
N ILE A 13 2.98 5.17 1.53
CA ILE A 13 4.05 5.13 0.54
C ILE A 13 3.93 3.86 -0.30
N ASN A 14 4.10 4.01 -1.62
CA ASN A 14 4.18 2.87 -2.52
C ASN A 14 5.57 2.23 -2.37
N VAL A 15 5.59 0.97 -1.95
CA VAL A 15 6.83 0.21 -1.74
C VAL A 15 6.98 -0.93 -2.76
N GLU A 16 5.87 -1.43 -3.31
CA GLU A 16 5.84 -2.45 -4.36
C GLU A 16 4.62 -2.23 -5.26
N ALA A 17 4.60 -2.91 -6.42
CA ALA A 17 3.53 -2.77 -7.43
C ALA A 17 2.10 -2.94 -6.87
N ASP A 18 1.94 -3.76 -5.84
CA ASP A 18 0.67 -4.13 -5.23
C ASP A 18 0.56 -3.75 -3.75
N THR A 19 1.57 -3.06 -3.21
CA THR A 19 1.71 -2.87 -1.77
C THR A 19 1.94 -1.41 -1.41
N LEU A 20 1.08 -0.91 -0.52
CA LEU A 20 1.27 0.37 0.17
C LEU A 20 1.67 0.12 1.63
N GLU A 21 2.63 0.89 2.13
CA GLU A 21 3.08 0.86 3.52
C GLU A 21 2.77 2.17 4.24
N CYS A 22 2.37 2.11 5.51
CA CYS A 22 2.10 3.30 6.30
C CYS A 22 3.41 3.94 6.79
N GLU A 23 3.61 5.20 6.46
CA GLU A 23 4.85 5.94 6.76
C GLU A 23 5.18 6.02 8.25
N ALA A 24 4.18 5.90 9.13
CA ALA A 24 4.37 6.07 10.58
C ALA A 24 4.48 4.76 11.37
N CYS A 25 3.98 3.64 10.86
CA CYS A 25 3.91 2.39 11.63
C CYS A 25 4.27 1.13 10.86
N GLY A 26 4.54 1.22 9.56
CA GLY A 26 4.93 0.07 8.73
C GLY A 26 3.80 -0.93 8.41
N SER A 27 2.55 -0.64 8.78
CA SER A 27 1.41 -1.48 8.39
C SER A 27 1.27 -1.51 6.87
N ARG A 28 0.89 -2.66 6.30
CA ARG A 28 0.81 -2.86 4.85
C ARG A 28 -0.62 -3.06 4.35
N LEU A 29 -0.91 -2.53 3.18
CA LEU A 29 -2.12 -2.80 2.39
C LEU A 29 -1.70 -3.48 1.08
N LEU A 30 -2.27 -4.65 0.84
CA LEU A 30 -2.05 -5.41 -0.39
C LEU A 30 -3.27 -5.28 -1.29
N PHE A 31 -3.03 -5.07 -2.58
CA PHE A 31 -4.05 -4.97 -3.61
C PHE A 31 -3.90 -6.14 -4.56
N SER A 32 -5.01 -6.75 -4.99
CA SER A 32 -4.95 -7.74 -6.06
C SER A 32 -4.62 -7.03 -7.36
N THR A 33 -3.38 -7.12 -7.83
CA THR A 33 -3.01 -6.62 -9.15
C THR A 33 -3.58 -7.53 -10.22
N PRO A 34 -4.43 -7.04 -11.14
CA PRO A 34 -4.90 -7.84 -12.25
C PRO A 34 -3.72 -8.23 -13.15
N SER A 35 -3.75 -9.44 -13.70
CA SER A 35 -2.69 -9.99 -14.56
C SER A 35 -2.41 -9.13 -15.81
N SER A 36 -3.35 -8.27 -16.19
CA SER A 36 -3.22 -7.31 -17.29
C SER A 36 -2.31 -6.12 -16.96
N TRP A 37 -2.01 -5.88 -15.67
CA TRP A 37 -1.09 -4.85 -15.23
C TRP A 37 0.34 -5.36 -15.43
N THR A 38 0.79 -5.33 -16.68
CA THR A 38 2.21 -5.56 -16.99
C THR A 38 3.01 -4.40 -16.41
N SER A 39 4.04 -4.69 -15.61
CA SER A 39 5.00 -3.68 -15.17
C SER A 39 5.58 -3.00 -16.41
N GLN A 40 5.20 -1.75 -16.66
CA GLN A 40 5.87 -0.94 -17.66
C GLN A 40 7.21 -0.52 -17.04
N GLN A 41 8.26 -1.26 -17.39
CA GLN A 41 9.64 -0.95 -17.04
C GLN A 41 10.18 0.19 -17.90
#